data_AF-A0A1A2NB59-F1
#
_entry.id   AF-A0A1A2NB59-F1
#
_cell.length_a   1.000
_cell.length_b   1.000
_cell.length_c   1.000
_cell.angle_alpha   90.00
_cell.angle_beta   90.00
_cell.angle_gamma   90.00
#
_symmetry.space_group_name_H-M   'P 1'
#
loop_
_entity.id
_entity.type
_entity.pdbx_description
1 polymer ?
#
loop_
_entity_poly.entity_id
_entity_poly.type
_entity_poly.pdbx_seq_one_letter_code
_entity_poly.pdbx_strand_id
1 'polypeptide(L)'
;MTAPAWRSTLTADEQRQVRELVTAATAFDGVAPVGEQVLRELAHDRTGHLLITETDGVVGYLNLTRDADAGMAELVVHPRVRRHGLGTALVRSALAETAGRNRFWAHGTLESARATASAMGLVPVRELLQMRRSLRDIHGLVRPMPGVRIRTYAGTTDDAELLRVNNTAFASHPEQGGWTEVQLAERRNEPWFDPAGLFLAFDDSDTGQRGKLLGFHWTKVHLDQPGLGEVYVVGVDPSAQGRGMGQTLTAVGIESLARRLAGSADPTVLLYVESDNVAAVRTYQRLGFSTYSVDTAYAVAPE
;
A
#
# COMPACT_ATOMS: atom_id res chain seq x y z
N MET A 1 -13.25 10.91 31.22
CA MET A 1 -13.55 9.85 30.23
C MET A 1 -12.95 8.55 30.74
N THR A 2 -13.74 7.48 30.79
CA THR A 2 -13.25 6.11 30.97
C THR A 2 -12.36 5.73 29.78
N ALA A 3 -11.26 5.02 30.04
CA ALA A 3 -10.40 4.52 28.96
C ALA A 3 -11.20 3.56 28.07
N PRO A 4 -11.10 3.65 26.73
CA PRO A 4 -11.77 2.71 25.85
C PRO A 4 -11.22 1.29 26.09
N ALA A 5 -12.12 0.31 26.10
CA ALA A 5 -11.76 -1.09 26.31
C ALA A 5 -11.38 -1.77 24.99
N TRP A 6 -10.32 -2.57 25.02
CA TRP A 6 -9.89 -3.40 23.89
C TRP A 6 -10.92 -4.48 23.58
N ARG A 7 -11.18 -4.65 22.29
CA ARG A 7 -12.03 -5.71 21.73
C ARG A 7 -11.22 -6.54 20.74
N SER A 8 -11.43 -7.84 20.74
CA SER A 8 -10.86 -8.76 19.72
C SER A 8 -11.78 -8.91 18.51
N THR A 9 -13.06 -8.61 18.65
CA THR A 9 -14.06 -8.68 17.57
C THR A 9 -15.03 -7.52 17.66
N LEU A 10 -15.69 -7.20 16.55
CA LEU A 10 -16.71 -6.17 16.46
C LEU A 10 -18.05 -6.76 16.00
N THR A 11 -19.15 -6.30 16.58
CA THR A 11 -20.50 -6.63 16.11
C THR A 11 -20.75 -6.05 14.71
N ALA A 12 -21.72 -6.59 13.97
CA ALA A 12 -22.08 -6.05 12.65
C ALA A 12 -22.49 -4.57 12.70
N ASP A 13 -23.10 -4.14 13.81
CA ASP A 13 -23.46 -2.74 14.04
C ASP A 13 -22.23 -1.85 14.24
N GLU A 14 -21.29 -2.26 15.10
CA GLU A 14 -20.03 -1.55 15.31
C GLU A 14 -19.19 -1.48 14.01
N GLN A 15 -19.13 -2.56 13.24
CA GLN A 15 -18.45 -2.57 11.95
C GLN A 15 -19.05 -1.55 10.98
N ARG A 16 -20.38 -1.44 10.93
CA ARG A 16 -21.07 -0.43 10.11
C ARG A 16 -20.74 0.98 10.58
N GLN A 17 -20.83 1.26 11.88
CA GLN A 17 -20.51 2.58 12.44
C GLN A 17 -19.05 2.98 12.22
N VAL A 18 -18.10 2.05 12.30
CA VAL A 18 -16.69 2.31 11.97
C VAL A 18 -16.52 2.66 10.49
N ARG A 19 -17.20 1.96 9.57
CA ARG A 19 -17.17 2.29 8.13
C ARG A 19 -17.77 3.67 7.84
N GLU A 20 -18.86 4.02 8.52
CA GLU A 20 -19.48 5.35 8.43
C GLU A 20 -18.53 6.45 8.94
N LEU A 21 -17.87 6.22 10.07
CA LEU A 21 -16.84 7.11 10.62
C LEU A 21 -15.68 7.32 9.64
N VAL A 22 -15.13 6.23 9.09
CA VAL A 22 -14.05 6.28 8.10
C VAL A 22 -14.51 7.07 6.88
N THR A 23 -15.71 6.80 6.35
CA THR A 23 -16.26 7.52 5.20
C THR A 23 -16.41 9.02 5.47
N ALA A 24 -16.94 9.40 6.62
CA ALA A 24 -17.11 10.80 7.00
C ALA A 24 -15.77 11.54 7.15
N ALA A 25 -14.76 10.87 7.74
CA ALA A 25 -13.42 11.42 7.86
C ALA A 25 -12.74 11.54 6.48
N THR A 26 -12.85 10.53 5.61
CA THR A 26 -12.32 10.59 4.24
C THR A 26 -12.91 11.75 3.45
N ALA A 27 -14.22 11.95 3.54
CA ALA A 27 -14.90 13.06 2.85
C ALA A 27 -14.43 14.44 3.35
N PHE A 28 -14.10 14.55 4.64
CA PHE A 28 -13.62 15.80 5.24
C PHE A 28 -12.13 16.06 4.98
N ASP A 29 -11.29 15.03 5.10
CA ASP A 29 -9.83 15.16 5.00
C ASP A 29 -9.30 15.01 3.56
N GLY A 30 -10.10 14.44 2.65
CA GLY A 30 -9.68 14.12 1.28
C GLY A 30 -8.75 12.90 1.18
N VAL A 31 -8.47 12.23 2.30
CA VAL A 31 -7.60 11.05 2.41
C VAL A 31 -8.25 10.05 3.37
N ALA A 32 -8.23 8.76 3.04
CA ALA A 32 -8.73 7.74 3.94
C ALA A 32 -7.87 7.67 5.21
N PRO A 33 -8.47 7.71 6.42
CA PRO A 33 -7.72 7.75 7.67
C PRO A 33 -7.20 6.38 8.12
N VAL A 34 -7.65 5.30 7.47
CA VAL A 34 -7.16 3.93 7.65
C VAL A 34 -7.08 3.23 6.28
N GLY A 35 -6.16 2.28 6.14
CA GLY A 35 -5.94 1.50 4.93
C GLY A 35 -7.01 0.43 4.68
N GLU A 36 -7.02 -0.11 3.46
CA GLU A 36 -7.97 -1.16 3.06
C GLU A 36 -7.87 -2.41 3.95
N GLN A 37 -6.66 -2.76 4.41
CA GLN A 37 -6.46 -3.92 5.28
C GLN A 37 -7.23 -3.78 6.59
N VAL A 38 -7.20 -2.61 7.23
CA VAL A 38 -7.96 -2.35 8.46
C VAL A 38 -9.46 -2.55 8.25
N LEU A 39 -10.00 -2.14 7.09
CA LEU A 39 -11.41 -2.34 6.74
C LEU A 39 -11.77 -3.81 6.50
N ARG A 40 -10.82 -4.64 6.04
CA ARG A 40 -10.97 -6.10 5.94
C ARG A 40 -10.95 -6.75 7.32
N GLU A 41 -10.06 -6.32 8.21
CA GLU A 41 -9.94 -6.88 9.57
C GLU A 41 -11.18 -6.63 10.45
N LEU A 42 -12.05 -5.67 10.12
CA LEU A 42 -13.28 -5.39 10.90
C LEU A 42 -14.17 -6.63 11.13
N ALA A 43 -14.17 -7.58 10.20
CA ALA A 43 -14.99 -8.80 10.27
C ALA A 43 -14.23 -10.02 10.83
N HIS A 44 -12.97 -9.83 11.26
CA HIS A 44 -12.08 -10.90 11.72
C HIS A 44 -11.67 -10.67 13.19
N ASP A 45 -11.03 -11.67 13.79
CA ASP A 45 -10.56 -11.66 15.18
C ASP A 45 -9.03 -11.56 15.31
N ARG A 46 -8.36 -11.12 14.23
CA ARG A 46 -6.90 -11.10 14.10
C ARG A 46 -6.25 -9.83 14.67
N THR A 47 -7.04 -8.80 14.96
CA THR A 47 -6.55 -7.48 15.42
C THR A 47 -7.23 -7.01 16.71
N GLY A 48 -6.59 -6.07 17.41
CA GLY A 48 -7.20 -5.36 18.52
C GLY A 48 -7.96 -4.12 18.04
N HIS A 49 -9.12 -3.86 18.64
CA HIS A 49 -9.96 -2.70 18.32
C HIS A 49 -10.25 -1.85 19.56
N LEU A 50 -10.21 -0.53 19.41
CA LEU A 50 -10.74 0.43 20.37
C LEU A 50 -11.84 1.27 19.73
N LEU A 51 -12.94 1.47 20.46
CA LEU A 51 -14.03 2.34 20.07
C LEU A 51 -14.26 3.39 21.15
N ILE A 52 -14.41 4.65 20.72
CA ILE A 52 -14.94 5.75 21.53
C ILE A 52 -16.34 6.05 21.01
N THR A 53 -17.34 5.90 21.88
CA THR A 53 -18.76 6.11 21.56
C THR A 53 -19.30 7.33 22.28
N GLU A 54 -20.07 8.14 21.58
CA GLU A 54 -20.93 9.18 22.14
C GLU A 54 -22.40 8.85 21.86
N THR A 55 -23.33 9.72 22.28
CA THR A 55 -24.78 9.52 22.15
C THR A 55 -25.22 9.16 20.73
N ASP A 56 -24.54 9.71 19.73
CA ASP A 56 -24.88 9.57 18.31
C ASP A 56 -24.09 8.45 17.60
N GLY A 57 -23.28 7.65 18.32
CA GLY A 57 -22.53 6.51 17.78
C GLY A 57 -21.02 6.56 18.01
N VAL A 58 -20.27 5.73 17.26
CA VAL A 58 -18.80 5.69 17.32
C VAL A 58 -18.21 6.98 16.73
N VAL A 59 -17.48 7.73 17.56
CA VAL A 59 -16.79 8.98 17.19
C VAL A 59 -15.27 8.85 17.15
N GLY A 60 -14.72 7.74 17.61
CA GLY A 60 -13.29 7.44 17.52
C GLY A 60 -13.05 5.94 17.38
N TYR A 61 -12.08 5.58 16.55
CA TYR A 61 -11.71 4.19 16.29
C TYR A 61 -10.19 4.05 16.21
N LEU A 62 -9.66 2.93 16.70
CA LEU A 62 -8.29 2.50 16.48
C LEU A 62 -8.27 1.00 16.19
N ASN A 63 -7.53 0.61 15.16
CA ASN A 63 -7.11 -0.76 14.90
C ASN A 63 -5.66 -0.94 15.35
N LEU A 64 -5.33 -2.12 15.91
CA LEU A 64 -3.96 -2.52 16.22
C LEU A 64 -3.71 -3.93 15.70
N THR A 65 -2.81 -4.05 14.72
CA THR A 65 -2.24 -5.34 14.33
C THR A 65 -1.26 -5.81 15.40
N ARG A 66 -1.39 -7.07 15.83
CA ARG A 66 -0.56 -7.69 16.86
C ARG A 66 0.50 -8.57 16.21
N ASP A 67 1.44 -7.95 15.51
CA ASP A 67 2.57 -8.67 14.91
C ASP A 67 3.76 -8.76 15.88
N ALA A 68 4.65 -9.74 15.66
CA ALA A 68 5.72 -10.13 16.59
C ALA A 68 6.84 -9.07 16.72
N ASP A 69 7.13 -8.31 15.65
CA ASP A 69 8.24 -7.35 15.63
C ASP A 69 7.84 -5.96 16.17
N ALA A 70 6.75 -5.40 15.65
CA ALA A 70 6.14 -4.15 16.14
C ALA A 70 4.71 -4.03 15.61
N GLY A 71 3.71 -3.97 16.48
CA GLY A 71 2.32 -3.78 16.04
C GLY A 71 2.12 -2.46 15.29
N MET A 72 1.24 -2.44 14.29
CA MET A 72 0.85 -1.21 13.57
C MET A 72 -0.53 -0.76 14.02
N ALA A 73 -0.64 0.49 14.45
CA ALA A 73 -1.90 1.12 14.81
C ALA A 73 -2.34 2.14 13.76
N GLU A 74 -3.61 2.09 13.40
CA GLU A 74 -4.26 3.09 12.55
C GLU A 74 -5.50 3.61 13.27
N LEU A 75 -5.70 4.93 13.29
CA LEU A 75 -6.76 5.53 14.10
C LEU A 75 -7.43 6.72 13.42
N VAL A 76 -8.68 6.93 13.78
CA VAL A 76 -9.51 8.03 13.29
C VAL A 76 -10.34 8.61 14.42
N VAL A 77 -10.48 9.93 14.40
CA VAL A 77 -11.43 10.67 15.24
C VAL A 77 -12.34 11.48 14.32
N HIS A 78 -13.64 11.38 14.57
CA HIS A 78 -14.67 12.05 13.79
C HIS A 78 -14.38 13.56 13.71
N PRO A 79 -14.39 14.19 12.50
CA PRO A 79 -14.00 15.58 12.32
C PRO A 79 -14.67 16.58 13.28
N ARG A 80 -15.97 16.39 13.55
CA ARG A 80 -16.77 17.25 14.44
C ARG A 80 -16.36 17.25 15.92
N VAL A 81 -15.64 16.24 16.40
CA VAL A 81 -15.22 16.13 17.81
C VAL A 81 -13.70 16.03 17.96
N ARG A 82 -12.95 16.51 16.96
CA ARG A 82 -11.50 16.67 17.08
C ARG A 82 -11.16 17.72 18.12
N ARG A 83 -9.91 17.68 18.61
CA ARG A 83 -9.37 18.61 19.62
C ARG A 83 -9.98 18.50 21.02
N HIS A 84 -10.75 17.44 21.29
CA HIS A 84 -11.25 17.10 22.63
C HIS A 84 -10.42 16.02 23.35
N GLY A 85 -9.19 15.73 22.89
CA GLY A 85 -8.29 14.74 23.51
C GLY A 85 -8.58 13.28 23.17
N LEU A 86 -9.58 12.99 22.32
CA LEU A 86 -9.95 11.62 21.93
C LEU A 86 -8.80 10.87 21.20
N GLY A 87 -8.13 11.54 20.26
CA GLY A 87 -6.98 10.95 19.55
C GLY A 87 -5.82 10.65 20.49
N THR A 88 -5.51 11.57 21.41
CA THR A 88 -4.53 11.35 22.49
C THR A 88 -4.88 10.14 23.34
N ALA A 89 -6.16 9.96 23.69
CA ALA A 89 -6.61 8.81 24.46
C ALA A 89 -6.36 7.49 23.71
N LEU A 90 -6.70 7.42 22.41
CA LEU A 90 -6.45 6.25 21.57
C LEU A 90 -4.95 5.93 21.46
N VAL A 91 -4.11 6.94 21.19
CA VAL A 91 -2.65 6.78 21.09
C VAL A 91 -2.08 6.25 22.40
N ARG A 92 -2.47 6.82 23.55
CA ARG A 92 -2.01 6.35 24.87
C ARG A 92 -2.42 4.91 25.15
N SER A 93 -3.64 4.51 24.80
CA SER A 93 -4.10 3.13 24.97
C SER A 93 -3.28 2.14 24.13
N ALA A 94 -2.96 2.48 22.88
CA ALA A 94 -2.11 1.63 22.02
C ALA A 94 -0.65 1.53 22.53
N LEU A 95 -0.08 2.64 22.98
CA LEU A 95 1.26 2.64 23.58
C LEU A 95 1.29 1.78 24.86
N ALA A 96 0.27 1.87 25.70
CA ALA A 96 0.17 1.07 26.92
C ALA A 96 0.04 -0.43 26.61
N GLU A 97 -0.81 -0.80 25.64
CA GLU A 97 -1.03 -2.19 25.22
C GLU A 97 0.25 -2.86 24.72
N THR A 98 1.12 -2.12 24.03
CA THR A 98 2.32 -2.66 23.39
C THR A 98 3.62 -2.34 24.11
N ALA A 99 3.53 -1.72 25.29
CA ALA A 99 4.68 -1.17 26.02
C ALA A 99 5.56 -0.27 25.12
N GLY A 100 4.92 0.58 24.32
CA GLY A 100 5.58 1.56 23.44
C GLY A 100 6.18 1.00 22.16
N ARG A 101 6.04 -0.31 21.87
CA ARG A 101 6.64 -0.94 20.68
C ARG A 101 5.85 -0.71 19.40
N ASN A 102 4.57 -0.36 19.48
CA ASN A 102 3.77 -0.15 18.28
C ASN A 102 4.18 1.10 17.51
N ARG A 103 3.84 1.11 16.22
CA ARG A 103 3.91 2.27 15.35
C ARG A 103 2.50 2.80 15.08
N PHE A 104 2.40 4.02 14.58
CA PHE A 104 1.16 4.66 14.16
C PHE A 104 1.27 5.10 12.71
N TRP A 105 0.37 4.64 11.86
CA TRP A 105 0.34 5.06 10.46
C TRP A 105 -0.46 6.35 10.31
N ALA A 106 0.12 7.34 9.63
CA ALA A 106 -0.53 8.61 9.31
C ALA A 106 -0.64 8.77 7.79
N HIS A 107 -1.77 8.35 7.22
CA HIS A 107 -2.05 8.50 5.80
C HIS A 107 -2.06 9.98 5.37
N GLY A 108 -1.34 10.29 4.31
CA GLY A 108 -1.16 11.65 3.78
C GLY A 108 -0.37 12.60 4.70
N THR A 109 0.04 12.14 5.89
CA THR A 109 0.76 12.93 6.90
C THR A 109 0.10 14.30 7.11
N LEU A 110 -1.18 14.31 7.45
CA LEU A 110 -1.94 15.54 7.64
C LEU A 110 -1.41 16.35 8.84
N GLU A 111 -1.67 17.67 8.85
CA GLU A 111 -1.20 18.56 9.92
C GLU A 111 -1.72 18.14 11.31
N SER A 112 -2.96 17.66 11.38
CA SER A 112 -3.55 17.13 12.61
C SER A 112 -2.80 15.91 13.16
N ALA A 113 -2.34 15.01 12.29
CA ALA A 113 -1.54 13.86 12.65
C ALA A 113 -0.15 14.28 13.12
N ARG A 114 0.54 15.18 12.40
CA ARG A 114 1.82 15.77 12.80
C ARG A 114 1.75 16.42 14.18
N ALA A 115 0.74 17.25 14.41
CA ALA A 115 0.54 17.93 15.68
C ALA A 115 0.27 16.94 16.83
N THR A 116 -0.51 15.88 16.57
CA THR A 116 -0.79 14.83 17.55
C THR A 116 0.46 14.02 17.87
N ALA A 117 1.24 13.63 16.86
CA ALA A 117 2.51 12.92 17.04
C ALA A 117 3.49 13.75 17.87
N SER A 118 3.65 15.04 17.54
CA SER A 118 4.51 15.96 18.29
C SER A 118 4.06 16.11 19.75
N ALA A 119 2.76 16.30 20.00
CA ALA A 119 2.21 16.40 21.36
C ALA A 119 2.37 15.11 22.18
N MET A 120 2.55 13.98 21.52
CA MET A 120 2.77 12.66 22.13
C MET A 120 4.24 12.26 22.20
N GLY A 121 5.17 13.11 21.74
CA GLY A 121 6.60 12.80 21.71
C GLY A 121 6.98 11.70 20.72
N LEU A 122 6.14 11.46 19.71
CA LEU A 122 6.41 10.46 18.67
C LEU A 122 7.24 11.07 17.54
N VAL A 123 8.12 10.26 16.96
CA VAL A 123 9.01 10.65 15.85
C VAL A 123 8.71 9.84 14.59
N PRO A 124 8.91 10.40 13.39
CA PRO A 124 8.79 9.64 12.15
C PRO A 124 9.91 8.59 12.08
N VAL A 125 9.55 7.34 11.78
CA VAL A 125 10.50 6.21 11.66
C VAL A 125 10.46 5.51 10.31
N ARG A 126 9.44 5.80 9.48
CA ARG A 126 9.29 5.29 8.11
C ARG A 126 8.41 6.27 7.34
N GLU A 127 8.77 6.55 6.09
CA GLU A 127 7.95 7.35 5.17
C GLU A 127 7.74 6.56 3.88
N LEU A 128 6.47 6.37 3.51
CA LEU A 128 6.05 5.75 2.27
C LEU A 128 5.53 6.85 1.33
N LEU A 129 6.24 7.05 0.21
CA LEU A 129 5.90 8.05 -0.79
C LEU A 129 4.84 7.49 -1.72
N GLN A 130 3.69 8.17 -1.83
CA GLN A 130 2.82 7.97 -2.98
C GLN A 130 3.28 8.90 -4.09
N MET A 131 3.70 8.34 -5.22
CA MET A 131 4.05 9.12 -6.40
C MET A 131 3.00 8.96 -7.49
N ARG A 132 2.75 10.00 -8.27
CA ARG A 132 1.81 9.98 -9.40
C ARG A 132 2.43 10.55 -10.66
N ARG A 133 1.88 10.14 -11.81
CA ARG A 133 2.08 10.82 -13.09
C ARG A 133 0.82 10.74 -13.94
N SER A 134 0.63 11.73 -14.81
CA SER A 134 -0.39 11.65 -15.86
C SER A 134 -0.04 10.55 -16.87
N LEU A 135 -1.08 9.91 -17.40
CA LEU A 135 -1.05 8.97 -18.51
C LEU A 135 -1.42 9.63 -19.86
N ARG A 136 -1.45 10.97 -19.92
CA ARG A 136 -1.58 11.71 -21.19
C ARG A 136 -0.25 11.74 -21.94
N ASP A 137 -0.34 11.79 -23.27
CA ASP A 137 0.78 11.97 -24.21
C ASP A 137 1.92 10.96 -24.00
N ILE A 138 1.57 9.72 -23.67
CA ILE A 138 2.52 8.63 -23.43
C ILE A 138 3.00 8.07 -24.77
N HIS A 139 4.24 8.39 -25.13
CA HIS A 139 4.88 7.87 -26.35
C HIS A 139 6.33 7.46 -26.10
N GLY A 140 6.73 6.30 -26.62
CA GLY A 140 8.13 5.88 -26.71
C GLY A 140 8.83 5.68 -25.36
N LEU A 141 8.09 5.31 -24.30
CA LEU A 141 8.70 5.03 -23.01
C LEU A 141 9.38 3.67 -23.00
N VAL A 142 8.77 2.69 -23.67
CA VAL A 142 9.31 1.32 -23.74
C VAL A 142 10.52 1.28 -24.67
N ARG A 143 11.65 0.88 -24.10
CA ARG A 143 12.87 0.56 -24.86
C ARG A 143 13.04 -0.95 -24.92
N PRO A 144 13.10 -1.56 -26.12
CA PRO A 144 13.41 -2.97 -26.26
C PRO A 144 14.72 -3.31 -25.54
N MET A 145 14.72 -4.41 -24.81
CA MET A 145 15.92 -4.92 -24.15
C MET A 145 16.37 -6.18 -24.90
N PRO A 146 17.57 -6.18 -25.52
CA PRO A 146 18.08 -7.35 -26.21
C PRO A 146 18.16 -8.57 -25.29
N GLY A 147 17.75 -9.75 -25.79
CA GLY A 147 17.75 -10.99 -25.02
C GLY A 147 16.69 -11.04 -23.92
N VAL A 148 15.65 -10.20 -24.00
CA VAL A 148 14.53 -10.21 -23.05
C VAL A 148 13.21 -10.26 -23.81
N ARG A 149 12.39 -11.24 -23.46
CA ARG A 149 11.03 -11.38 -23.98
C ARG A 149 10.01 -11.04 -22.90
N ILE A 150 9.17 -10.06 -23.18
CA ILE A 150 8.10 -9.64 -22.28
C ILE A 150 6.77 -10.19 -22.79
N ARG A 151 6.03 -10.87 -21.92
CA ARG A 151 4.65 -11.34 -22.18
C ARG A 151 3.78 -11.13 -20.95
N THR A 152 2.48 -11.26 -21.10
CA THR A 152 1.57 -11.27 -19.94
C THR A 152 1.56 -12.63 -19.24
N TYR A 153 1.02 -12.63 -18.04
CA TYR A 153 0.79 -13.81 -17.21
C TYR A 153 -0.16 -14.81 -17.88
N ALA A 154 0.21 -16.09 -17.85
CA ALA A 154 -0.47 -17.20 -18.52
C ALA A 154 -1.24 -18.11 -17.55
N GLY A 155 -1.52 -17.64 -16.33
CA GLY A 155 -2.14 -18.47 -15.29
C GLY A 155 -1.09 -19.21 -14.44
N THR A 156 -1.55 -20.21 -13.70
CA THR A 156 -0.78 -20.87 -12.63
C THR A 156 0.54 -21.50 -13.08
N THR A 157 0.73 -21.72 -14.38
CA THR A 157 2.02 -22.17 -14.94
C THR A 157 3.17 -21.18 -14.73
N ASP A 158 2.86 -19.90 -14.45
CA ASP A 158 3.85 -18.86 -14.14
C ASP A 158 4.08 -18.65 -12.64
N ASP A 159 3.24 -19.22 -11.76
CA ASP A 159 3.23 -18.92 -10.32
C ASP A 159 4.57 -19.24 -9.66
N ALA A 160 5.18 -20.37 -10.00
CA ALA A 160 6.44 -20.79 -9.40
C ALA A 160 7.57 -19.76 -9.65
N GLU A 161 7.69 -19.26 -10.88
CA GLU A 161 8.69 -18.24 -11.20
C GLU A 161 8.31 -16.87 -10.65
N LEU A 162 7.03 -16.50 -10.68
CA LEU A 162 6.54 -15.25 -10.10
C LEU A 162 6.84 -15.17 -8.60
N LEU A 163 6.54 -16.25 -7.85
CA LEU A 163 6.85 -16.36 -6.43
C LEU A 163 8.35 -16.33 -6.16
N ARG A 164 9.15 -17.04 -6.96
CA ARG A 164 10.62 -17.03 -6.83
C ARG A 164 11.18 -15.62 -6.99
N VAL A 165 10.77 -14.90 -8.04
CA VAL A 165 11.24 -13.53 -8.28
C VAL A 165 10.71 -12.56 -7.23
N ASN A 166 9.44 -12.68 -6.82
CA ASN A 166 8.88 -11.87 -5.75
C ASN A 166 9.68 -12.03 -4.45
N ASN A 167 9.84 -13.26 -3.99
CA ASN A 167 10.47 -13.54 -2.70
C ASN A 167 11.97 -13.21 -2.69
N THR A 168 12.63 -13.23 -3.84
CA THR A 168 14.03 -12.79 -3.96
C THR A 168 14.16 -11.28 -4.07
N ALA A 169 13.29 -10.60 -4.82
CA ALA A 169 13.30 -9.14 -4.94
C ALA A 169 12.90 -8.45 -3.62
N PHE A 170 12.04 -9.09 -2.82
CA PHE A 170 11.46 -8.54 -1.59
C PHE A 170 11.86 -9.33 -0.34
N ALA A 171 13.02 -9.99 -0.35
CA ALA A 171 13.45 -10.92 0.71
C ALA A 171 13.43 -10.32 2.13
N SER A 172 13.66 -9.02 2.26
CA SER A 172 13.64 -8.28 3.53
C SER A 172 12.40 -7.39 3.71
N HIS A 173 11.41 -7.47 2.82
CA HIS A 173 10.21 -6.63 2.89
C HIS A 173 9.14 -7.30 3.76
N PRO A 174 8.64 -6.63 4.82
CA PRO A 174 7.72 -7.25 5.78
C PRO A 174 6.41 -7.73 5.14
N GLU A 175 5.87 -6.96 4.20
CA GLU A 175 4.53 -7.24 3.62
C GLU A 175 4.58 -7.93 2.23
N GLN A 176 5.74 -7.89 1.56
CA GLN A 176 5.88 -8.30 0.16
C GLN A 176 6.81 -9.52 0.00
N GLY A 177 7.65 -9.80 0.99
CA GLY A 177 8.45 -11.01 1.07
C GLY A 177 7.64 -12.23 1.53
N GLY A 178 8.18 -13.43 1.31
CA GLY A 178 7.61 -14.67 1.87
C GLY A 178 6.25 -15.07 1.31
N TRP A 179 5.86 -14.56 0.14
CA TRP A 179 4.60 -14.94 -0.49
C TRP A 179 4.60 -16.42 -0.89
N THR A 180 3.42 -17.01 -0.80
CA THR A 180 3.09 -18.36 -1.25
C THR A 180 1.96 -18.30 -2.28
N GLU A 181 1.55 -19.45 -2.78
CA GLU A 181 0.38 -19.56 -3.68
C GLU A 181 -0.89 -18.98 -3.05
N VAL A 182 -1.00 -18.95 -1.72
CA VAL A 182 -2.14 -18.36 -0.99
C VAL A 182 -2.25 -16.86 -1.29
N GLN A 183 -1.16 -16.10 -1.10
CA GLN A 183 -1.17 -14.65 -1.34
C GLN A 183 -1.47 -14.30 -2.81
N LEU A 184 -1.02 -15.14 -3.75
CA LEU A 184 -1.35 -14.97 -5.17
C LEU A 184 -2.81 -15.30 -5.45
N ALA A 185 -3.34 -16.39 -4.90
CA ALA A 185 -4.73 -16.79 -5.09
C ALA A 185 -5.71 -15.76 -4.53
N GLU A 186 -5.43 -15.21 -3.35
CA GLU A 186 -6.20 -14.12 -2.76
C GLU A 186 -6.30 -12.93 -3.72
N ARG A 187 -5.17 -12.47 -4.27
CA ARG A 187 -5.12 -11.34 -5.21
C ARG A 187 -5.76 -11.64 -6.56
N ARG A 188 -5.69 -12.89 -7.04
CA ARG A 188 -6.38 -13.31 -8.27
C ARG A 188 -7.90 -13.32 -8.13
N ASN A 189 -8.42 -13.48 -6.92
CA ASN A 189 -9.85 -13.48 -6.64
C ASN A 189 -10.43 -12.07 -6.43
N GLU A 190 -9.58 -11.04 -6.41
CA GLU A 190 -10.02 -9.66 -6.32
C GLU A 190 -10.65 -9.18 -7.65
N PRO A 191 -11.71 -8.35 -7.61
CA PRO A 191 -12.44 -7.93 -8.82
C PRO A 191 -11.60 -7.05 -9.76
N TRP A 192 -10.51 -6.46 -9.26
CA TRP A 192 -9.59 -5.66 -10.07
C TRP A 192 -8.55 -6.50 -10.81
N PHE A 193 -8.43 -7.80 -10.51
CA PHE A 193 -7.42 -8.64 -11.12
C PHE A 193 -7.63 -8.78 -12.63
N ASP A 194 -6.56 -8.53 -13.38
CA ASP A 194 -6.52 -8.76 -14.81
C ASP A 194 -5.18 -9.43 -15.19
N PRO A 195 -5.18 -10.67 -15.73
CA PRO A 195 -3.95 -11.34 -16.15
C PRO A 195 -3.22 -10.58 -17.27
N ALA A 196 -3.93 -9.82 -18.10
CA ALA A 196 -3.31 -8.96 -19.12
C ALA A 196 -2.65 -7.70 -18.53
N GLY A 197 -2.87 -7.43 -17.24
CA GLY A 197 -2.21 -6.38 -16.46
C GLY A 197 -0.95 -6.82 -15.71
N LEU A 198 -0.58 -8.11 -15.79
CA LEU A 198 0.63 -8.65 -15.17
C LEU A 198 1.67 -9.00 -16.24
N PHE A 199 2.72 -8.20 -16.32
CA PHE A 199 3.81 -8.33 -17.30
C PHE A 199 4.98 -9.10 -16.71
N LEU A 200 5.50 -10.06 -17.47
CA LEU A 200 6.58 -10.96 -17.09
C LEU A 200 7.72 -10.83 -18.11
N ALA A 201 8.92 -10.48 -17.63
CA ALA A 201 10.13 -10.39 -18.44
C ALA A 201 10.98 -11.65 -18.28
N PHE A 202 11.11 -12.42 -19.36
CA PHE A 202 11.90 -13.64 -19.40
C PHE A 202 13.22 -13.43 -20.13
N ASP A 203 14.26 -14.13 -19.67
CA ASP A 203 15.50 -14.29 -20.42
C ASP A 203 15.20 -14.98 -21.76
N ASP A 204 15.66 -14.37 -22.85
CA ASP A 204 15.52 -14.87 -24.22
C ASP A 204 16.90 -14.92 -24.89
N SER A 205 17.98 -15.00 -24.09
CA SER A 205 19.29 -15.33 -24.59
C SER A 205 19.26 -16.76 -25.14
N ASP A 206 19.73 -16.91 -26.38
CA ASP A 206 19.67 -18.10 -27.24
C ASP A 206 20.43 -19.30 -26.65
N THR A 207 19.92 -19.86 -25.55
CA THR A 207 20.57 -20.88 -24.71
C THR A 207 19.82 -22.21 -24.70
N GLY A 208 18.74 -22.33 -25.49
CA GLY A 208 17.96 -23.57 -25.64
C GLY A 208 17.16 -24.00 -24.39
N GLN A 209 17.16 -23.20 -23.31
CA GLN A 209 16.35 -23.42 -22.12
C GLN A 209 15.11 -22.53 -22.13
N ARG A 210 14.04 -22.96 -21.45
CA ARG A 210 12.89 -22.08 -21.19
C ARG A 210 13.42 -20.90 -20.37
N GLY A 211 13.26 -19.68 -20.91
CA GLY A 211 13.74 -18.45 -20.29
C GLY A 211 13.38 -18.33 -18.82
N LYS A 212 14.36 -18.02 -17.98
CA LYS A 212 14.18 -17.73 -16.55
C LYS A 212 13.45 -16.39 -16.39
N LEU A 213 12.53 -16.26 -15.42
CA LEU A 213 11.90 -14.98 -15.13
C LEU A 213 12.94 -14.03 -14.49
N LEU A 214 13.12 -12.87 -15.11
CA LEU A 214 14.05 -11.83 -14.68
C LEU A 214 13.36 -10.73 -13.86
N GLY A 215 12.06 -10.54 -14.07
CA GLY A 215 11.29 -9.51 -13.40
C GLY A 215 9.84 -9.50 -13.83
N PHE A 216 9.01 -8.79 -13.07
CA PHE A 216 7.60 -8.60 -13.39
C PHE A 216 7.11 -7.21 -13.01
N HIS A 217 6.02 -6.80 -13.64
CA HIS A 217 5.25 -5.63 -13.25
C HIS A 217 3.78 -5.99 -13.25
N TRP A 218 3.19 -5.99 -12.06
CA TRP A 218 1.76 -6.13 -11.85
C TRP A 218 1.12 -4.74 -11.82
N THR A 219 0.20 -4.48 -12.75
CA THR A 219 -0.61 -3.25 -12.76
C THR A 219 -1.99 -3.52 -12.17
N LYS A 220 -2.56 -2.50 -11.53
CA LYS A 220 -3.93 -2.50 -11.01
C LYS A 220 -4.71 -1.32 -11.60
N VAL A 221 -5.99 -1.52 -11.88
CA VAL A 221 -6.93 -0.45 -12.20
C VAL A 221 -7.90 -0.33 -11.03
N HIS A 222 -8.04 0.88 -10.47
CA HIS A 222 -8.97 1.13 -9.37
C HIS A 222 -10.39 1.21 -9.92
N LEU A 223 -11.27 0.33 -9.44
CA LEU A 223 -12.67 0.25 -9.89
C LEU A 223 -13.54 1.36 -9.29
N ASP A 224 -13.15 1.86 -8.13
CA ASP A 224 -13.80 2.93 -7.36
C ASP A 224 -13.31 4.33 -7.74
N GLN A 225 -12.20 4.43 -8.48
CA GLN A 225 -11.57 5.69 -8.89
C GLN A 225 -11.35 5.70 -10.41
N PRO A 226 -12.34 6.17 -11.19
CA PRO A 226 -12.25 6.21 -12.64
C PRO A 226 -11.00 6.94 -13.14
N GLY A 227 -10.27 6.32 -14.06
CA GLY A 227 -9.05 6.88 -14.62
C GLY A 227 -7.79 6.66 -13.78
N LEU A 228 -7.86 5.93 -12.67
CA LEU A 228 -6.70 5.68 -11.83
C LEU A 228 -6.14 4.25 -12.03
N GLY A 229 -4.90 4.20 -12.49
CA GLY A 229 -4.07 3.00 -12.51
C GLY A 229 -3.02 3.00 -11.40
N GLU A 230 -2.45 1.85 -11.11
CA GLU A 230 -1.45 1.66 -10.08
C GLU A 230 -0.33 0.74 -10.58
N VAL A 231 0.92 1.13 -10.31
CA VAL A 231 2.08 0.23 -10.30
C VAL A 231 1.98 -0.57 -9.01
N TYR A 232 1.26 -1.70 -9.06
CA TYR A 232 0.89 -2.45 -7.86
C TYR A 232 2.08 -3.18 -7.26
N VAL A 233 2.81 -3.94 -8.08
CA VAL A 233 4.06 -4.58 -7.67
C VAL A 233 5.04 -4.57 -8.85
N VAL A 234 6.28 -4.13 -8.59
CA VAL A 234 7.40 -4.27 -9.53
C VAL A 234 8.54 -4.98 -8.83
N GLY A 235 8.85 -6.19 -9.29
CA GLY A 235 9.94 -7.01 -8.76
C GLY A 235 10.96 -7.33 -9.86
N VAL A 236 12.24 -7.19 -9.55
CA VAL A 236 13.34 -7.60 -10.44
C VAL A 236 14.24 -8.54 -9.66
N ASP A 237 14.50 -9.72 -10.24
CA ASP A 237 15.43 -10.71 -9.69
C ASP A 237 16.78 -10.02 -9.44
N PRO A 238 17.37 -10.11 -8.23
CA PRO A 238 18.66 -9.49 -7.92
C PRO A 238 19.76 -9.75 -8.96
N SER A 239 19.76 -10.93 -9.60
CA SER A 239 20.71 -11.27 -10.67
C SER A 239 20.54 -10.47 -11.97
N ALA A 240 19.39 -9.82 -12.16
CA ALA A 240 19.02 -9.01 -13.32
C ALA A 240 18.94 -7.49 -13.01
N GLN A 241 19.22 -7.08 -11.77
CA GLN A 241 19.23 -5.67 -11.37
C GLN A 241 20.38 -4.88 -11.99
N GLY A 242 20.28 -3.55 -12.00
CA GLY A 242 21.30 -2.65 -12.56
C GLY A 242 21.35 -2.57 -14.08
N ARG A 243 20.50 -3.33 -14.81
CA ARG A 243 20.45 -3.37 -16.28
C ARG A 243 19.29 -2.59 -16.91
N GLY A 244 18.57 -1.80 -16.12
CA GLY A 244 17.39 -1.06 -16.57
C GLY A 244 16.08 -1.87 -16.60
N MET A 245 16.08 -3.13 -16.15
CA MET A 245 14.91 -4.03 -16.20
C MET A 245 13.67 -3.40 -15.52
N GLY A 246 13.84 -2.85 -14.31
CA GLY A 246 12.76 -2.19 -13.58
C GLY A 246 12.18 -1.02 -14.38
N GLN A 247 13.03 -0.18 -14.97
CA GLN A 247 12.60 0.95 -15.79
C GLN A 247 11.79 0.47 -17.02
N THR A 248 12.27 -0.56 -17.73
CA THR A 248 11.56 -1.12 -18.89
C THR A 248 10.21 -1.72 -18.49
N LEU A 249 10.17 -2.53 -17.43
CA LEU A 249 8.93 -3.13 -16.93
C LEU A 249 7.91 -2.06 -16.49
N THR A 250 8.35 -1.04 -15.75
CA THR A 250 7.48 0.07 -15.36
C THR A 250 6.96 0.82 -16.59
N ALA A 251 7.80 1.10 -17.60
CA ALA A 251 7.37 1.73 -18.85
C ALA A 251 6.30 0.89 -19.60
N VAL A 252 6.48 -0.43 -19.68
CA VAL A 252 5.50 -1.33 -20.33
C VAL A 252 4.14 -1.25 -19.64
N GLY A 253 4.12 -1.28 -18.30
CA GLY A 253 2.86 -1.17 -17.56
C GLY A 253 2.20 0.20 -17.69
N ILE A 254 2.98 1.28 -17.73
CA ILE A 254 2.46 2.64 -17.98
C ILE A 254 1.79 2.73 -19.36
N GLU A 255 2.44 2.23 -20.42
CA GLU A 255 1.84 2.21 -21.76
C GLU A 255 0.59 1.33 -21.84
N SER A 256 0.54 0.24 -21.06
CA SER A 256 -0.67 -0.58 -20.94
C SER A 256 -1.81 0.16 -20.23
N LEU A 257 -1.52 0.77 -19.08
CA LEU A 257 -2.50 1.55 -18.32
C LEU A 257 -3.01 2.75 -19.12
N ALA A 258 -2.13 3.46 -19.84
CA ALA A 258 -2.52 4.57 -20.70
C ALA A 258 -3.54 4.14 -21.77
N ARG A 259 -3.32 2.97 -22.41
CA ARG A 259 -4.28 2.42 -23.38
C ARG A 259 -5.61 2.03 -22.73
N ARG A 260 -5.57 1.38 -21.57
CA ARG A 260 -6.76 0.92 -20.83
C ARG A 260 -7.61 2.08 -20.30
N LEU A 261 -6.96 3.19 -19.95
CA LEU A 261 -7.59 4.35 -19.32
C LEU A 261 -7.76 5.53 -20.30
N ALA A 262 -7.54 5.32 -21.61
CA ALA A 262 -7.57 6.38 -22.62
C ALA A 262 -8.91 7.13 -22.70
N GLY A 263 -10.02 6.49 -22.31
CA GLY A 263 -11.35 7.12 -22.28
C GLY A 263 -11.63 7.95 -21.02
N SER A 264 -10.73 7.96 -20.03
CA SER A 264 -10.90 8.75 -18.81
C SER A 264 -10.49 10.20 -19.01
N ALA A 265 -11.15 11.12 -18.29
CA ALA A 265 -10.87 12.55 -18.41
C ALA A 265 -9.45 12.91 -17.92
N ASP A 266 -9.01 12.34 -16.79
CA ASP A 266 -7.68 12.60 -16.22
C ASP A 266 -6.96 11.29 -15.86
N PRO A 267 -6.51 10.52 -16.87
CA PRO A 267 -5.92 9.22 -16.61
C PRO A 267 -4.58 9.39 -15.91
N THR A 268 -4.42 8.74 -14.77
CA THR A 268 -3.28 8.89 -13.87
C THR A 268 -2.80 7.51 -13.42
N VAL A 269 -1.49 7.35 -13.24
CA VAL A 269 -0.92 6.18 -12.57
C VAL A 269 -0.28 6.60 -11.26
N LEU A 270 -0.57 5.88 -10.19
CA LEU A 270 0.07 6.01 -8.88
C LEU A 270 1.01 4.84 -8.57
N LEU A 271 1.84 5.03 -7.57
CA LEU A 271 2.65 3.99 -6.95
C LEU A 271 2.97 4.36 -5.51
N TYR A 272 3.36 3.36 -4.72
CA TYR A 272 3.92 3.54 -3.38
C TYR A 272 5.37 3.06 -3.35
N VAL A 273 6.25 3.81 -2.70
CA VAL A 273 7.68 3.47 -2.57
C VAL A 273 8.25 4.01 -1.27
N GLU A 274 9.08 3.21 -0.59
CA GLU A 274 9.80 3.66 0.60
C GLU A 274 10.72 4.84 0.25
N SER A 275 10.70 5.87 1.09
CA SER A 275 11.51 7.09 0.92
C SER A 275 13.02 6.81 0.86
N ASP A 276 13.49 5.80 1.58
CA ASP A 276 14.90 5.40 1.63
C ASP A 276 15.32 4.49 0.45
N ASN A 277 14.37 4.02 -0.37
CA ASN A 277 14.65 3.30 -1.61
C ASN A 277 15.00 4.29 -2.73
N VAL A 278 16.14 4.96 -2.57
CA VAL A 278 16.64 5.99 -3.48
C VAL A 278 16.75 5.49 -4.93
N ALA A 279 17.05 4.21 -5.14
CA ALA A 279 17.15 3.62 -6.48
C ALA A 279 15.79 3.53 -7.18
N ALA A 280 14.75 3.06 -6.47
CA ALA A 280 13.38 3.01 -7.00
C ALA A 280 12.82 4.42 -7.22
N VAL A 281 12.97 5.32 -6.23
CA VAL A 281 12.54 6.72 -6.35
C VAL A 281 13.15 7.40 -7.58
N ARG A 282 14.47 7.26 -7.81
CA ARG A 282 15.13 7.80 -9.01
C ARG A 282 14.61 7.19 -10.31
N THR A 283 14.26 5.89 -10.29
CA THR A 283 13.67 5.21 -11.46
C THR A 283 12.32 5.82 -11.80
N TYR A 284 11.45 6.02 -10.82
CA TYR A 284 10.14 6.63 -11.01
C TYR A 284 10.23 8.10 -11.42
N GLN A 285 11.13 8.89 -10.82
CA GLN A 285 11.37 10.28 -11.22
C GLN A 285 11.78 10.39 -12.70
N ARG A 286 12.67 9.51 -13.18
CA ARG A 286 13.05 9.47 -14.62
C ARG A 286 11.90 9.10 -15.55
N LEU A 287 10.91 8.39 -15.02
CA LEU A 287 9.66 8.07 -15.72
C LEU A 287 8.59 9.15 -15.52
N GLY A 288 8.94 10.32 -15.00
CA GLY A 288 8.03 11.47 -14.88
C GLY A 288 7.08 11.40 -13.70
N PHE A 289 7.30 10.50 -12.73
CA PHE A 289 6.57 10.54 -11.47
C PHE A 289 7.05 11.66 -10.57
N SER A 290 6.10 12.28 -9.87
CA SER A 290 6.35 13.23 -8.78
C SER A 290 5.64 12.77 -7.52
N THR A 291 6.18 13.12 -6.36
CA THR A 291 5.51 12.87 -5.07
C THR A 291 4.15 13.57 -5.05
N TYR A 292 3.11 12.83 -4.69
CA TYR A 292 1.74 13.30 -4.55
C TYR A 292 1.37 13.44 -3.06
N SER A 293 1.67 12.42 -2.27
CA SER A 293 1.47 12.42 -0.82
C SER A 293 2.54 11.57 -0.13
N VAL A 294 2.66 11.73 1.19
CA VAL A 294 3.55 10.94 2.04
C VAL A 294 2.73 10.34 3.16
N ASP A 295 2.85 9.03 3.36
CA ASP A 295 2.34 8.34 4.53
C ASP A 295 3.51 8.16 5.51
N THR A 296 3.31 8.51 6.77
CA THR A 296 4.37 8.45 7.79
C THR A 296 4.01 7.48 8.90
N ALA A 297 4.93 6.57 9.22
CA ALA A 297 4.85 5.80 10.45
C ALA A 297 5.54 6.57 11.59
N TYR A 298 4.81 6.81 12.66
CA TYR A 298 5.33 7.41 13.90
C TYR A 298 5.55 6.35 14.98
N ALA A 299 6.59 6.49 15.77
CA ALA A 299 6.86 5.62 16.92
C ALA A 299 7.44 6.43 18.09
N VAL A 300 7.54 5.80 19.26
CA VAL A 300 8.36 6.33 20.35
C VAL A 300 9.80 6.39 19.85
N ALA A 301 10.50 7.49 20.16
CA ALA A 301 11.91 7.61 19.81
C ALA A 301 12.71 6.43 20.42
N PRO A 302 13.59 5.79 19.65
CA PRO A 302 14.54 4.84 20.22
C PRO A 302 15.34 5.54 21.32
N GLU A 303 15.54 4.87 22.46
CA GLU A 303 16.51 5.31 23.47
C GLU A 303 17.94 5.31 22.92
#